data_AF-A0A1Q7HZF0-F1
#
_entry.id   AF-A0A1Q7HZF0-F1
#
_cell.length_a   1.000
_cell.length_b   1.000
_cell.length_c   1.000
_cell.angle_alpha   90.00
_cell.angle_beta   90.00
_cell.angle_gamma   90.00
#
_symmetry.space_group_name_H-M   'P 1'
#
loop_
_entity.id
_entity.type
_entity.pdbx_description
1 polymer ?
#
loop_
_entity_poly.entity_id
_entity_poly.type
_entity_poly.pdbx_seq_one_letter_code
_entity_poly.pdbx_strand_id
1 'polypeptide(L)'
;MTTLLHLLLALAVHGLLFVLLRGPARGGLPLEAWPTAFDRLIVLGGFTASLLAIIVGALNDRRRELLVRDAVSMLALLLPLAFALTRGASRDEGGIVLALTLALRFAPVVMSFVAGAIPHARVLVLLAFAWYAPFAAWTLVASYAQGDQPHFLLAAEALRTGTLDLTPLYQDGRLFAQLSGAMPTPEDLETHSLALPAGTRLPQGYIFPLLLLPGWIVGHRLGAEVIVAAIAALAAVAAFELMRDVAQDRPATRVAWLCLAALAPFATLATHIYPNVLGALLLALAFRLAATSPGPRPFAAGLAAGATFLLTPRDALTAGLLLLWVVLARRPLAIRLAAGMGVMSIVAGAVDFVTMGVPLPFAGYVAGLFAFAQARESALWLRPDLGLLGMLFDRAFGLVGSAPWIFIGALGAIPLWRAQPRAAPALLLGTFGTLAGLAFYRLWEGGWAPPNRYLVDVLPLWTPFVAAAFAVARSVWERALAGVLVAWSALATIAFLGVPTWSYSVEESRLIEVLRPLPVDPLTWLPSFHVAGASPMPAALALAVVLIAIAALGTRRRIVTE
;
A
#
# COMPACT_ATOMS: atom_id res chain seq x y z
N MET A 1 8.10 -27.77 -26.57
CA MET A 1 9.56 -27.76 -26.34
C MET A 1 10.03 -26.48 -25.61
N THR A 2 9.73 -25.27 -26.11
CA THR A 2 10.22 -23.99 -25.53
C THR A 2 9.88 -23.79 -24.04
N THR A 3 8.65 -24.11 -23.62
CA THR A 3 8.23 -23.99 -22.21
C THR A 3 9.05 -24.89 -21.27
N LEU A 4 9.32 -26.13 -21.70
CA LEU A 4 10.14 -27.06 -20.93
C LEU A 4 11.59 -26.56 -20.83
N LEU A 5 12.15 -26.08 -21.94
CA LEU A 5 13.49 -25.49 -21.96
C LEU A 5 13.59 -24.28 -21.01
N HIS A 6 12.57 -23.41 -21.02
CA HIS A 6 12.51 -22.25 -20.12
C HIS A 6 12.47 -22.67 -18.65
N LEU A 7 11.64 -23.65 -18.30
CA LEU A 7 11.57 -24.18 -16.94
C LEU A 7 12.90 -24.80 -16.48
N LEU A 8 13.54 -25.61 -17.34
CA LEU A 8 14.83 -26.24 -17.05
C LEU A 8 15.94 -25.19 -16.84
N LEU A 9 15.99 -24.16 -17.69
CA LEU A 9 16.93 -23.05 -17.53
C LEU A 9 16.71 -22.33 -16.19
N ALA A 10 15.46 -22.00 -15.87
CA ALA A 10 15.12 -21.34 -14.61
C ALA A 10 15.52 -22.18 -13.39
N LEU A 11 15.23 -23.48 -13.39
CA LEU A 11 15.63 -24.40 -12.32
C LEU A 11 17.16 -24.49 -12.18
N ALA A 12 17.88 -24.62 -13.30
CA ALA A 12 19.34 -24.73 -13.30
C ALA A 12 20.00 -23.46 -12.74
N VAL A 13 19.60 -22.28 -13.21
CA VAL A 13 20.20 -21.00 -12.80
C VAL A 13 19.93 -20.70 -11.32
N HIS A 14 18.67 -20.86 -10.87
CA HIS A 14 18.32 -20.55 -9.48
C HIS A 14 18.83 -21.62 -8.51
N GLY A 15 18.90 -22.89 -8.93
CA GLY A 15 19.55 -23.95 -8.17
C GLY A 15 21.05 -23.71 -8.00
N LEU A 16 21.75 -23.32 -9.08
CA LEU A 16 23.16 -22.95 -9.01
C LEU A 16 23.37 -21.74 -8.10
N LEU A 17 22.56 -20.68 -8.24
CA LEU A 17 22.64 -19.51 -7.37
C LEU A 17 22.47 -19.89 -5.89
N PHE A 18 21.51 -20.75 -5.56
CA PHE A 18 21.28 -21.23 -4.20
C PHE A 18 22.50 -21.97 -3.63
N VAL A 19 23.15 -22.82 -4.43
CA VAL A 19 24.39 -23.51 -4.05
C VAL A 19 25.54 -22.50 -3.85
N LEU A 20 25.70 -21.53 -4.75
CA LEU A 20 26.75 -20.52 -4.68
C LEU A 20 26.61 -19.62 -3.45
N LEU A 21 25.39 -19.16 -3.14
CA LEU A 21 25.13 -18.30 -1.97
C LEU A 21 25.32 -19.05 -0.63
N ARG A 22 25.20 -20.38 -0.64
CA ARG A 22 25.43 -21.23 0.55
C ARG A 22 26.82 -21.85 0.65
N GLY A 23 27.62 -21.78 -0.41
CA GLY A 23 28.91 -22.46 -0.48
C GLY A 23 30.02 -21.80 0.36
N PRO A 24 31.19 -22.45 0.47
CA PRO A 24 32.36 -21.93 1.20
C PRO A 24 32.93 -20.62 0.63
N ALA A 25 32.50 -20.22 -0.57
CA ALA A 25 32.82 -18.93 -1.17
C ALA A 25 32.11 -17.73 -0.49
N ARG A 26 31.25 -17.98 0.50
CA ARG A 26 30.55 -16.96 1.32
C ARG A 26 31.53 -16.24 2.25
N GLY A 27 32.43 -15.46 1.67
CA GLY A 27 33.62 -14.88 2.31
C GLY A 27 33.40 -13.65 3.20
N GLY A 28 32.21 -13.46 3.79
CA GLY A 28 31.98 -12.25 4.60
C GLY A 28 30.60 -12.01 5.22
N LEU A 29 29.58 -12.86 5.00
CA LEU A 29 28.27 -12.69 5.63
C LEU A 29 28.24 -13.35 7.03
N PRO A 30 27.76 -12.68 8.08
CA PRO A 30 27.67 -13.25 9.42
C PRO A 30 26.70 -14.45 9.46
N LEU A 31 26.87 -15.37 10.43
CA LEU A 31 25.98 -16.54 10.63
C LEU A 31 24.60 -16.16 11.22
N GLU A 32 24.13 -14.95 10.95
CA GLU A 32 22.87 -14.43 11.46
C GLU A 32 21.67 -14.99 10.67
N ALA A 33 20.45 -14.73 11.15
CA ALA A 33 19.23 -15.21 10.49
C ALA A 33 18.98 -14.53 9.13
N TRP A 34 19.40 -13.27 8.97
CA TRP A 34 19.06 -12.46 7.80
C TRP A 34 19.74 -12.89 6.49
N PRO A 35 21.02 -13.35 6.44
CA PRO A 35 21.63 -13.80 5.20
C PRO A 35 20.95 -15.05 4.64
N THR A 36 20.50 -15.96 5.51
CA THR A 36 19.75 -17.15 5.10
C THR A 36 18.39 -16.77 4.51
N ALA A 37 17.71 -15.77 5.08
CA ALA A 37 16.47 -15.25 4.54
C ALA A 37 16.72 -14.59 3.17
N PHE A 38 17.71 -13.71 3.06
CA PHE A 38 18.12 -13.06 1.82
C PHE A 38 18.34 -14.07 0.68
N ASP A 39 19.15 -15.12 0.90
CA ASP A 39 19.42 -16.14 -0.12
C ASP A 39 18.14 -16.81 -0.62
N ARG A 40 17.26 -17.20 0.31
CA ARG A 40 15.99 -17.87 -0.01
C ARG A 40 15.07 -16.94 -0.80
N LEU A 41 14.96 -15.68 -0.40
CA LEU A 41 14.05 -14.72 -1.03
C LEU A 41 14.49 -14.34 -2.45
N ILE A 42 15.80 -14.22 -2.69
CA ILE A 42 16.32 -13.98 -4.03
C ILE A 42 16.06 -15.18 -4.94
N VAL A 43 16.36 -16.39 -4.46
CA VAL A 43 16.19 -17.61 -5.26
C VAL A 43 14.71 -17.85 -5.55
N LEU A 44 13.84 -17.82 -4.54
CA LEU A 44 12.41 -18.07 -4.69
C LEU A 44 11.71 -16.95 -5.46
N GLY A 45 12.01 -15.69 -5.17
CA GLY A 45 11.45 -14.53 -5.88
C GLY A 45 11.89 -14.49 -7.35
N GLY A 46 13.18 -14.69 -7.62
CA GLY A 46 13.71 -14.77 -8.99
C GLY A 46 13.14 -15.95 -9.78
N PHE A 47 12.96 -17.10 -9.13
CA PHE A 47 12.34 -18.27 -9.76
C PHE A 47 10.87 -18.01 -10.07
N THR A 48 10.14 -17.37 -9.15
CA THR A 48 8.74 -16.96 -9.35
C THR A 48 8.58 -15.99 -10.53
N ALA A 49 9.51 -15.04 -10.70
CA ALA A 49 9.53 -14.17 -11.88
C ALA A 49 9.69 -14.98 -13.19
N SER A 50 10.52 -16.03 -13.18
CA SER A 50 10.68 -16.95 -14.33
C SER A 50 9.39 -17.71 -14.62
N LEU A 51 8.71 -18.23 -13.59
CA LEU A 51 7.43 -18.92 -13.73
C LEU A 51 6.36 -18.00 -14.33
N LEU A 52 6.30 -16.74 -13.89
CA LEU A 52 5.38 -15.76 -14.46
C LEU A 52 5.72 -15.44 -15.92
N ALA A 53 7.01 -15.32 -16.28
CA ALA A 53 7.42 -15.17 -17.68
C ALA A 53 7.00 -16.39 -18.53
N ILE A 54 7.12 -17.61 -18.00
CA ILE A 54 6.65 -18.83 -18.68
C ILE A 54 5.14 -18.79 -18.89
N ILE A 55 4.36 -18.48 -17.85
CA ILE A 55 2.90 -18.41 -17.90
C ILE A 55 2.45 -17.38 -18.92
N VAL A 56 2.99 -16.15 -18.85
CA VAL A 56 2.65 -15.07 -19.77
C VAL A 56 3.05 -15.42 -21.20
N GLY A 57 4.18 -16.09 -21.41
CA GLY A 57 4.65 -16.48 -22.72
C GLY A 57 3.77 -17.56 -23.33
N ALA A 58 3.28 -18.48 -22.51
CA ALA A 58 2.36 -19.52 -22.94
C ALA A 58 0.97 -18.97 -23.27
N LEU A 59 0.45 -18.02 -22.47
CA LEU A 59 -0.88 -17.43 -22.68
C LEU A 59 -0.98 -16.55 -23.93
N ASN A 60 0.16 -16.00 -24.40
CA ASN A 60 0.18 -15.04 -25.51
C ASN A 60 0.93 -15.52 -26.75
N ASP A 61 1.28 -16.81 -26.79
CA ASP A 61 2.11 -17.40 -27.85
C ASP A 61 3.46 -16.68 -28.09
N ARG A 62 4.02 -16.07 -27.03
CA ARG A 62 5.32 -15.35 -27.03
C ARG A 62 6.41 -16.10 -26.27
N ARG A 63 6.32 -17.44 -26.28
CA ARG A 63 7.19 -18.33 -25.47
C ARG A 63 8.69 -18.09 -25.71
N ARG A 64 9.10 -17.98 -26.99
CA ARG A 64 10.52 -17.78 -27.34
C ARG A 64 11.02 -16.40 -26.92
N GLU A 65 10.22 -15.37 -27.14
CA GLU A 65 10.59 -14.01 -26.78
C GLU A 65 10.75 -13.84 -25.27
N LEU A 66 9.81 -14.35 -24.48
CA LEU A 66 9.89 -14.26 -23.03
C LEU A 66 10.98 -15.13 -22.43
N LEU A 67 11.29 -16.28 -23.04
CA LEU A 67 12.50 -17.04 -22.69
C LEU A 67 13.75 -16.17 -22.84
N VAL A 68 13.92 -15.47 -23.96
CA VAL A 68 15.09 -14.62 -24.20
C VAL A 68 15.14 -13.45 -23.21
N ARG A 69 14.03 -12.75 -23.03
CA ARG A 69 13.98 -11.61 -22.10
C ARG A 69 14.22 -12.03 -20.65
N ASP A 70 13.67 -13.16 -20.22
CA ASP A 70 13.90 -13.71 -18.88
C ASP A 70 15.36 -14.16 -18.70
N ALA A 71 15.96 -14.83 -19.70
CA ALA A 71 17.37 -15.19 -19.67
C ALA A 71 18.28 -13.95 -19.55
N VAL A 72 17.95 -12.85 -20.23
CA VAL A 72 18.69 -11.58 -20.08
C VAL A 72 18.50 -11.00 -18.68
N SER A 73 17.29 -11.00 -18.12
CA SER A 73 17.09 -10.46 -16.78
C SER A 73 17.71 -11.34 -15.69
N MET A 74 18.07 -12.61 -15.95
CA MET A 74 18.87 -13.43 -15.04
C MET A 74 20.26 -12.84 -14.77
N LEU A 75 20.78 -11.95 -15.63
CA LEU A 75 22.01 -11.20 -15.34
C LEU A 75 21.90 -10.36 -14.06
N ALA A 76 20.69 -9.97 -13.66
CA ALA A 76 20.46 -9.28 -12.39
C ALA A 76 20.87 -10.13 -11.17
N LEU A 77 20.93 -11.47 -11.30
CA LEU A 77 21.39 -12.38 -10.24
C LEU A 77 22.89 -12.27 -9.96
N LEU A 78 23.65 -11.56 -10.81
CA LEU A 78 25.04 -11.21 -10.52
C LEU A 78 25.15 -10.18 -9.39
N LEU A 79 24.14 -9.32 -9.20
CA LEU A 79 24.11 -8.33 -8.10
C LEU A 79 24.19 -8.99 -6.72
N PRO A 80 23.30 -9.94 -6.35
CA PRO A 80 23.38 -10.58 -5.05
C PRO A 80 24.59 -11.50 -4.89
N LEU A 81 25.10 -12.07 -6.00
CA LEU A 81 26.35 -12.83 -5.95
C LEU A 81 27.53 -11.91 -5.63
N ALA A 82 27.64 -10.77 -6.32
CA ALA A 82 28.67 -9.77 -6.05
C ALA A 82 28.57 -9.24 -4.61
N PHE A 83 27.35 -8.97 -4.15
CA PHE A 83 27.08 -8.55 -2.77
C PHE A 83 27.48 -9.62 -1.75
N ALA A 84 27.20 -10.91 -1.98
CA ALA A 84 27.59 -11.98 -1.07
C ALA A 84 29.13 -12.16 -0.98
N LEU A 85 29.88 -11.63 -1.96
CA LEU A 85 31.34 -11.65 -1.99
C LEU A 85 31.97 -10.42 -1.31
N THR A 86 31.22 -9.35 -1.03
CA THR A 86 31.77 -8.18 -0.32
C THR A 86 31.87 -8.47 1.19
N ARG A 87 33.01 -8.13 1.79
CA ARG A 87 33.19 -8.22 3.25
C ARG A 87 32.46 -7.06 3.94
N GLY A 88 31.75 -7.36 5.03
CA GLY A 88 31.11 -6.33 5.86
C GLY A 88 29.74 -5.84 5.37
N ALA A 89 29.10 -6.60 4.48
CA ALA A 89 27.77 -6.30 3.98
C ALA A 89 26.73 -6.24 5.12
N SER A 90 25.95 -5.15 5.18
CA SER A 90 24.90 -4.99 6.19
C SER A 90 23.57 -5.59 5.74
N ARG A 91 22.70 -5.88 6.71
CA ARG A 91 21.33 -6.33 6.45
C ARG A 91 20.57 -5.36 5.54
N ASP A 92 20.69 -4.07 5.83
CA ASP A 92 19.95 -3.01 5.15
C ASP A 92 20.37 -2.88 3.67
N GLU A 93 21.68 -3.00 3.39
CA GLU A 93 22.19 -3.10 2.02
C GLU A 93 21.67 -4.35 1.31
N GLY A 94 21.58 -5.48 2.02
CA GLY A 94 21.01 -6.73 1.50
C GLY A 94 19.56 -6.54 1.07
N GLY A 95 18.75 -5.82 1.83
CA GLY A 95 17.38 -5.52 1.46
C GLY A 95 17.27 -4.65 0.19
N ILE A 96 18.16 -3.68 0.02
CA ILE A 96 18.22 -2.85 -1.20
C ILE A 96 18.60 -3.71 -2.41
N VAL A 97 19.61 -4.59 -2.27
CA VAL A 97 20.01 -5.53 -3.33
C VAL A 97 18.88 -6.48 -3.69
N LEU A 98 18.13 -6.99 -2.69
CA LEU A 98 16.95 -7.82 -2.90
C LEU A 98 15.91 -7.07 -3.75
N ALA A 99 15.57 -5.83 -3.36
CA ALA A 99 14.57 -5.03 -4.07
C ALA A 99 14.95 -4.75 -5.52
N LEU A 100 16.20 -4.32 -5.77
CA LEU A 100 16.73 -4.07 -7.11
C LEU A 100 16.75 -5.34 -7.97
N THR A 101 17.21 -6.45 -7.40
CA THR A 101 17.27 -7.74 -8.10
C THR A 101 15.88 -8.17 -8.53
N LEU A 102 14.90 -8.14 -7.63
CA LEU A 102 13.53 -8.52 -7.97
C LEU A 102 12.93 -7.57 -9.01
N ALA A 103 13.10 -6.25 -8.89
CA ALA A 103 12.60 -5.29 -9.88
C ALA A 103 13.11 -5.60 -11.30
N LEU A 104 14.41 -5.90 -11.43
CA LEU A 104 15.02 -6.30 -12.70
C LEU A 104 14.51 -7.66 -13.19
N ARG A 105 14.34 -8.64 -12.29
CA ARG A 105 13.82 -9.98 -12.63
C ARG A 105 12.37 -9.93 -13.13
N PHE A 106 11.53 -9.08 -12.56
CA PHE A 106 10.13 -8.91 -12.99
C PHE A 106 9.98 -8.05 -14.26
N ALA A 107 11.01 -7.31 -14.68
CA ALA A 107 10.94 -6.40 -15.82
C ALA A 107 10.41 -7.03 -17.12
N PRO A 108 10.79 -8.25 -17.55
CA PRO A 108 10.24 -8.88 -18.76
C PRO A 108 8.71 -9.07 -18.74
N VAL A 109 8.17 -9.48 -17.59
CA VAL A 109 6.73 -9.70 -17.38
C VAL A 109 6.01 -8.35 -17.37
N VAL A 110 6.56 -7.37 -16.66
CA VAL A 110 6.05 -6.00 -16.58
C VAL A 110 6.02 -5.32 -17.95
N MET A 111 7.11 -5.41 -18.73
CA MET A 111 7.16 -4.86 -20.09
C MET A 111 6.11 -5.52 -21.00
N SER A 112 5.90 -6.82 -20.87
CA SER A 112 4.85 -7.53 -21.62
C SER A 112 3.45 -7.09 -21.20
N PHE A 113 3.21 -6.84 -19.91
CA PHE A 113 1.97 -6.25 -19.42
C PHE A 113 1.71 -4.89 -20.08
N VAL A 114 2.65 -3.95 -19.96
CA VAL A 114 2.51 -2.59 -20.51
C VAL A 114 2.24 -2.62 -22.01
N ALA A 115 2.89 -3.54 -22.73
CA ALA A 115 2.75 -3.73 -24.16
C ALA A 115 1.42 -4.35 -24.61
N GLY A 116 0.44 -4.55 -23.74
CA GLY A 116 -0.85 -5.12 -24.13
C GLY A 116 -0.98 -6.62 -23.88
N ALA A 117 0.13 -7.34 -23.68
CA ALA A 117 0.15 -8.80 -23.72
C ALA A 117 -0.32 -9.50 -22.44
N ILE A 118 -0.82 -8.82 -21.42
CA ILE A 118 -1.45 -9.51 -20.26
C ILE A 118 -2.84 -8.92 -20.04
N PRO A 119 -3.90 -9.53 -20.62
CA PRO A 119 -5.27 -9.04 -20.43
C PRO A 119 -5.93 -9.61 -19.15
N HIS A 120 -5.33 -10.62 -18.52
CA HIS A 120 -6.00 -11.40 -17.49
C HIS A 120 -5.72 -10.88 -16.07
N ALA A 121 -6.79 -10.46 -15.38
CA ALA A 121 -6.77 -10.04 -13.98
C ALA A 121 -6.08 -11.06 -13.05
N ARG A 122 -6.26 -12.36 -13.29
CA ARG A 122 -5.62 -13.44 -12.49
C ARG A 122 -4.09 -13.36 -12.54
N VAL A 123 -3.51 -13.08 -13.71
CA VAL A 123 -2.06 -12.95 -13.86
C VAL A 123 -1.56 -11.69 -13.14
N LEU A 124 -2.36 -10.62 -13.12
CA LEU A 124 -2.02 -9.41 -12.37
C LEU A 124 -2.07 -9.63 -10.85
N VAL A 125 -3.01 -10.44 -10.35
CA VAL A 125 -3.02 -10.84 -8.92
C VAL A 125 -1.74 -11.59 -8.60
N LEU A 126 -1.38 -12.59 -9.42
CA LEU A 126 -0.16 -13.36 -9.22
C LEU A 126 1.10 -12.50 -9.32
N LEU A 127 1.15 -11.55 -10.26
CA LEU A 127 2.27 -10.63 -10.43
C LEU A 127 2.43 -9.71 -9.21
N ALA A 128 1.34 -9.07 -8.75
CA ALA A 128 1.37 -8.21 -7.57
C ALA A 128 1.71 -9.01 -6.30
N PHE A 129 1.11 -10.19 -6.11
CA PHE A 129 1.41 -11.05 -4.98
C PHE A 129 2.87 -11.53 -4.99
N ALA A 130 3.39 -11.94 -6.13
CA ALA A 130 4.79 -12.35 -6.28
C ALA A 130 5.78 -11.20 -6.05
N TRP A 131 5.35 -9.96 -6.27
CA TRP A 131 6.11 -8.77 -5.90
C TRP A 131 6.09 -8.53 -4.39
N TYR A 132 4.94 -8.60 -3.72
CA TYR A 132 4.82 -8.31 -2.28
C TYR A 132 5.34 -9.41 -1.36
N ALA A 133 5.08 -10.68 -1.69
CA ALA A 133 5.35 -11.81 -0.79
C ALA A 133 6.83 -11.93 -0.35
N PRO A 134 7.84 -11.72 -1.22
CA PRO A 134 9.23 -11.72 -0.78
C PRO A 134 9.53 -10.63 0.25
N PHE A 135 8.93 -9.44 0.11
CA PHE A 135 9.15 -8.34 1.05
C PHE A 135 8.39 -8.56 2.37
N ALA A 136 7.21 -9.18 2.34
CA ALA A 136 6.50 -9.65 3.53
C ALA A 136 7.27 -10.75 4.30
N ALA A 137 8.24 -11.41 3.67
CA ALA A 137 9.14 -12.33 4.38
C ALA A 137 10.44 -11.63 4.82
N TRP A 138 10.88 -10.62 4.07
CA TRP A 138 12.05 -9.81 4.40
C TRP A 138 11.86 -8.98 5.67
N THR A 139 10.67 -8.42 5.87
CA THR A 139 10.24 -7.70 7.08
C THR A 139 10.56 -8.45 8.37
N LEU A 140 10.43 -9.78 8.40
CA LEU A 140 10.69 -10.58 9.60
C LEU A 140 12.11 -10.52 10.13
N VAL A 141 13.09 -10.34 9.23
CA VAL A 141 14.50 -10.24 9.59
C VAL A 141 14.98 -8.78 9.60
N ALA A 142 14.28 -7.91 8.87
CA ALA A 142 14.65 -6.51 8.71
C ALA A 142 14.02 -5.57 9.75
N SER A 143 12.86 -5.93 10.31
CA SER A 143 12.18 -5.09 11.31
C SER A 143 11.32 -5.90 12.28
N TYR A 144 11.21 -5.41 13.52
CA TYR A 144 10.12 -5.80 14.39
C TYR A 144 8.78 -5.27 13.87
N ALA A 145 7.67 -5.86 14.31
CA ALA A 145 6.35 -5.29 14.08
C ALA A 145 6.27 -3.93 14.81
N GLN A 146 5.87 -2.89 14.10
CA GLN A 146 5.86 -1.51 14.59
C GLN A 146 4.44 -0.95 14.61
N GLY A 147 4.19 0.02 15.50
CA GLY A 147 2.95 0.78 15.56
C GLY A 147 1.77 -0.12 15.93
N ASP A 148 0.66 -0.05 15.19
CA ASP A 148 -0.51 -0.89 15.46
C ASP A 148 -0.30 -2.41 15.20
N GLN A 149 0.79 -2.80 14.52
CA GLN A 149 0.97 -4.19 14.04
C GLN A 149 1.03 -5.25 15.16
N PRO A 150 1.82 -5.07 16.26
CA PRO A 150 1.86 -6.03 17.35
C PRO A 150 0.46 -6.24 17.96
N HIS A 151 -0.36 -5.18 18.03
CA HIS A 151 -1.69 -5.24 18.63
C HIS A 151 -2.67 -6.05 17.78
N PHE A 152 -2.62 -5.93 16.44
CA PHE A 152 -3.40 -6.79 15.55
C PHE A 152 -2.98 -8.27 15.66
N LEU A 153 -1.69 -8.54 15.84
CA LEU A 153 -1.17 -9.90 16.00
C LEU A 153 -1.51 -10.51 17.37
N LEU A 154 -1.46 -9.72 18.45
CA LEU A 154 -1.96 -10.14 19.77
C LEU A 154 -3.46 -10.46 19.72
N ALA A 155 -4.25 -9.66 19.00
CA ALA A 155 -5.66 -9.96 18.78
C ALA A 155 -5.88 -11.24 17.95
N ALA A 156 -5.05 -11.51 16.94
CA ALA A 156 -5.09 -12.78 16.22
C ALA A 156 -4.75 -13.97 17.13
N GLU A 157 -3.77 -13.81 18.04
CA GLU A 157 -3.44 -14.83 19.03
C GLU A 157 -4.58 -15.07 20.03
N ALA A 158 -5.22 -14.01 20.53
CA ALA A 158 -6.39 -14.13 21.40
C ALA A 158 -7.51 -14.92 20.71
N LEU A 159 -7.82 -14.59 19.45
CA LEU A 159 -8.80 -15.32 18.64
C LEU A 159 -8.41 -16.80 18.45
N ARG A 160 -7.12 -17.10 18.23
CA ARG A 160 -6.61 -18.47 18.13
C ARG A 160 -6.89 -19.28 19.39
N THR A 161 -6.82 -18.65 20.56
CA THR A 161 -7.11 -19.26 21.86
C THR A 161 -8.59 -19.19 22.27
N GLY A 162 -9.46 -18.66 21.41
CA GLY A 162 -10.90 -18.57 21.67
C GLY A 162 -11.32 -17.47 22.64
N THR A 163 -10.51 -16.41 22.79
CA THR A 163 -10.81 -15.26 23.65
C THR A 163 -10.74 -13.94 22.88
N LEU A 164 -11.40 -12.92 23.42
CA LEU A 164 -11.26 -11.53 22.98
C LEU A 164 -10.45 -10.71 23.99
N ASP A 165 -10.15 -11.27 25.16
CA ASP A 165 -9.42 -10.60 26.23
C ASP A 165 -7.92 -10.61 25.99
N LEU A 166 -7.35 -9.41 25.80
CA LEU A 166 -5.92 -9.20 25.61
C LEU A 166 -5.15 -9.07 26.92
N THR A 167 -5.84 -8.98 28.06
CA THR A 167 -5.21 -8.76 29.38
C THR A 167 -4.11 -9.76 29.68
N PRO A 168 -4.32 -11.09 29.52
CA PRO A 168 -3.27 -12.07 29.83
C PRO A 168 -2.04 -11.91 28.94
N LEU A 169 -2.24 -11.56 27.66
CA LEU A 169 -1.16 -11.40 26.68
C LEU A 169 -0.31 -10.16 26.97
N TYR A 170 -0.93 -9.04 27.37
CA TYR A 170 -0.20 -7.84 27.77
C TYR A 170 0.52 -8.00 29.11
N GLN A 171 -0.11 -8.69 30.08
CA GLN A 171 0.50 -8.95 31.38
C GLN A 171 1.73 -9.88 31.28
N ASP A 172 1.67 -10.92 30.46
CA ASP A 172 2.84 -11.78 30.19
C ASP A 172 3.89 -11.02 29.36
N GLY A 173 3.46 -10.25 28.36
CA GLY A 173 4.31 -9.36 27.57
C GLY A 173 5.34 -10.06 26.66
N ARG A 174 5.59 -11.37 26.82
CA ARG A 174 6.59 -12.12 26.05
C ARG A 174 6.29 -12.12 24.56
N LEU A 175 5.04 -12.38 24.17
CA LEU A 175 4.65 -12.37 22.76
C LEU A 175 4.78 -10.95 22.18
N PHE A 176 4.36 -9.93 22.92
CA PHE A 176 4.55 -8.55 22.49
C PHE A 176 6.04 -8.24 22.28
N ALA A 177 6.91 -8.58 23.23
CA ALA A 177 8.36 -8.38 23.13
C ALA A 177 9.01 -9.15 21.97
N GLN A 178 8.53 -10.36 21.66
CA GLN A 178 8.97 -11.10 20.47
C GLN A 178 8.57 -10.39 19.17
N LEU A 179 7.40 -9.75 19.15
CA LEU A 179 6.87 -9.07 17.97
C LEU A 179 7.48 -7.67 17.77
N SER A 180 7.56 -6.86 18.82
CA SER A 180 7.95 -5.45 18.78
C SER A 180 9.42 -5.20 19.13
N GLY A 181 10.10 -6.18 19.74
CA GLY A 181 11.46 -6.04 20.25
C GLY A 181 11.55 -5.39 21.64
N ALA A 182 10.42 -5.05 22.27
CA ALA A 182 10.37 -4.42 23.59
C ALA A 182 9.16 -4.89 24.40
N MET A 183 9.22 -4.83 25.73
CA MET A 183 8.06 -5.09 26.58
C MET A 183 6.97 -4.03 26.35
N PRO A 184 5.67 -4.38 26.50
CA PRO A 184 4.60 -3.39 26.38
C PRO A 184 4.76 -2.30 27.42
N THR A 185 4.64 -1.05 26.99
CA THR A 185 4.72 0.14 27.84
C THR A 185 3.31 0.61 28.24
N PRO A 186 3.18 1.45 29.29
CA PRO A 186 1.91 2.09 29.60
C PRO A 186 1.34 2.88 28.41
N GLU A 187 2.20 3.56 27.64
CA GLU A 187 1.80 4.32 26.46
C GLU A 187 1.18 3.42 25.37
N ASP A 188 1.73 2.23 25.15
CA ASP A 188 1.17 1.25 24.21
C ASP A 188 -0.25 0.84 24.61
N LEU A 189 -0.48 0.63 25.92
CA LEU A 189 -1.78 0.25 26.44
C LEU A 189 -2.79 1.39 26.37
N GLU A 190 -2.39 2.62 26.69
CA GLU A 190 -3.25 3.81 26.64
C GLU A 190 -3.73 4.13 25.22
N THR A 191 -2.92 3.83 24.21
CA THR A 191 -3.18 4.23 22.82
C THR A 191 -3.78 3.12 21.97
N HIS A 192 -3.45 1.86 22.24
CA HIS A 192 -3.83 0.71 21.40
C HIS A 192 -4.69 -0.33 22.12
N SER A 193 -5.16 -0.04 23.33
CA SER A 193 -6.00 -0.96 24.09
C SER A 193 -7.14 -0.23 24.80
N LEU A 194 -8.25 -0.94 25.01
CA LEU A 194 -9.40 -0.42 25.74
C LEU A 194 -9.70 -1.36 26.92
N ALA A 195 -9.49 -0.89 28.14
CA ALA A 195 -9.85 -1.63 29.34
C ALA A 195 -11.38 -1.60 29.55
N LEU A 196 -12.03 -2.77 29.43
CA LEU A 196 -13.46 -2.95 29.70
C LEU A 196 -13.66 -3.91 30.87
N PRO A 197 -14.86 -3.93 31.51
CA PRO A 197 -15.16 -4.90 32.57
C PRO A 197 -14.97 -6.37 32.15
N ALA A 198 -15.12 -6.66 30.85
CA ALA A 198 -14.92 -7.99 30.26
C ALA A 198 -13.46 -8.27 29.82
N GLY A 199 -12.51 -7.43 30.23
CA GLY A 199 -11.09 -7.48 29.88
C GLY A 199 -10.68 -6.47 28.82
N THR A 200 -9.38 -6.39 28.56
CA THR A 200 -8.79 -5.49 27.57
C THR A 200 -9.19 -5.89 26.14
N ARG A 201 -9.58 -4.91 25.33
CA ARG A 201 -10.00 -5.07 23.92
C ARG A 201 -9.14 -4.25 22.97
N LEU A 202 -9.10 -4.69 21.71
CA LEU A 202 -8.51 -3.95 20.61
C LEU A 202 -9.51 -2.90 20.08
N PRO A 203 -9.30 -1.58 20.27
CA PRO A 203 -10.28 -0.55 19.88
C PRO A 203 -10.53 -0.51 18.35
N GLN A 204 -9.57 -0.97 17.55
CA GLN A 204 -9.65 -1.04 16.09
C GLN A 204 -10.54 -2.19 15.58
N GLY A 205 -11.04 -3.07 16.45
CA GLY A 205 -11.93 -4.19 16.09
C GLY A 205 -11.22 -5.48 15.68
N TYR A 206 -11.98 -6.58 15.59
CA TYR A 206 -11.43 -7.94 15.47
C TYR A 206 -11.56 -8.57 14.08
N ILE A 207 -12.23 -7.92 13.12
CA ILE A 207 -12.42 -8.49 11.78
C ILE A 207 -11.10 -8.58 11.01
N PHE A 208 -10.27 -7.55 11.06
CA PHE A 208 -8.95 -7.62 10.43
C PHE A 208 -8.06 -8.71 11.07
N PRO A 209 -7.88 -8.78 12.40
CA PRO A 209 -7.23 -9.93 13.06
C PRO A 209 -7.80 -11.30 12.68
N LEU A 210 -9.12 -11.42 12.55
CA LEU A 210 -9.77 -12.66 12.14
C LEU A 210 -9.37 -13.08 10.72
N LEU A 211 -9.22 -12.13 9.80
CA LEU A 211 -8.73 -12.42 8.43
C LEU A 211 -7.26 -12.86 8.43
N LEU A 212 -6.45 -12.36 9.37
CA LEU A 212 -5.05 -12.76 9.53
C LEU A 212 -4.89 -14.17 10.14
N LEU A 213 -5.91 -14.62 10.89
CA LEU A 213 -5.84 -15.84 11.71
C LEU A 213 -5.37 -17.10 10.96
N PRO A 214 -5.82 -17.41 9.72
CA PRO A 214 -5.32 -18.59 9.00
C PRO A 214 -3.81 -18.52 8.74
N GLY A 215 -3.30 -17.33 8.39
CA GLY A 215 -1.87 -17.10 8.21
C GLY A 215 -1.12 -17.18 9.54
N TRP A 216 -1.67 -16.56 10.58
CA TRP A 216 -1.09 -16.58 11.93
C TRP A 216 -0.94 -18.00 12.49
N ILE A 217 -1.94 -18.88 12.27
CA ILE A 217 -1.88 -20.28 12.71
C ILE A 217 -0.77 -21.06 11.97
N VAL A 218 -0.60 -20.83 10.67
CA VAL A 218 0.33 -21.62 9.84
C VAL A 218 1.77 -21.14 9.97
N GLY A 219 1.98 -19.83 10.07
CA GLY A 219 3.32 -19.23 9.97
C GLY A 219 3.53 -18.02 10.87
N HIS A 220 2.70 -17.84 11.91
CA HIS A 220 2.74 -16.68 12.81
C HIS A 220 2.76 -15.37 12.01
N ARG A 221 3.69 -14.46 12.34
CA ARG A 221 3.82 -13.15 11.69
C ARG A 221 4.01 -13.26 10.18
N LEU A 222 4.82 -14.20 9.69
CA LEU A 222 5.02 -14.42 8.25
C LEU A 222 3.70 -14.70 7.55
N GLY A 223 2.93 -15.63 8.10
CA GLY A 223 1.66 -16.02 7.48
C GLY A 223 0.65 -14.88 7.50
N ALA A 224 0.60 -14.08 8.57
CA ALA A 224 -0.24 -12.89 8.62
C ALA A 224 0.17 -11.84 7.56
N GLU A 225 1.46 -11.53 7.42
CA GLU A 225 1.97 -10.58 6.40
C GLU A 225 1.72 -11.10 4.98
N VAL A 226 1.81 -12.42 4.74
CA VAL A 226 1.44 -13.04 3.45
C VAL A 226 -0.05 -12.90 3.14
N ILE A 227 -0.93 -13.02 4.13
CA ILE A 227 -2.38 -12.75 3.95
C ILE A 227 -2.60 -11.29 3.56
N VAL A 228 -1.91 -10.34 4.21
CA VAL A 228 -1.99 -8.92 3.85
C VAL A 228 -1.50 -8.69 2.42
N ALA A 229 -0.37 -9.29 2.03
CA ALA A 229 0.16 -9.21 0.67
C ALA A 229 -0.84 -9.76 -0.37
N ALA A 230 -1.57 -10.83 -0.04
CA ALA A 230 -2.63 -11.36 -0.91
C ALA A 230 -3.82 -10.40 -1.04
N ILE A 231 -4.26 -9.78 0.06
CA ILE A 231 -5.31 -8.74 0.03
C ILE A 231 -4.85 -7.54 -0.80
N ALA A 232 -3.60 -7.09 -0.64
CA ALA A 232 -3.03 -6.00 -1.41
C ALA A 232 -2.94 -6.32 -2.92
N ALA A 233 -2.63 -7.56 -3.28
CA ALA A 233 -2.65 -8.00 -4.68
C ALA A 233 -4.07 -7.97 -5.28
N LEU A 234 -5.08 -8.38 -4.51
CA LEU A 234 -6.48 -8.25 -4.91
C LEU A 234 -6.90 -6.78 -5.04
N ALA A 235 -6.51 -5.92 -4.10
CA ALA A 235 -6.76 -4.49 -4.14
C ALA A 235 -6.14 -3.83 -5.39
N ALA A 236 -4.90 -4.17 -5.71
CA ALA A 236 -4.22 -3.67 -6.90
C ALA A 236 -4.96 -4.07 -8.19
N VAL A 237 -5.49 -5.30 -8.26
CA VAL A 237 -6.28 -5.74 -9.42
C VAL A 237 -7.66 -5.09 -9.47
N ALA A 238 -8.34 -4.93 -8.34
CA ALA A 238 -9.60 -4.18 -8.29
C ALA A 238 -9.39 -2.73 -8.78
N ALA A 239 -8.27 -2.11 -8.41
CA ALA A 239 -7.88 -0.80 -8.90
C ALA A 239 -7.58 -0.80 -10.41
N PHE A 240 -6.89 -1.83 -10.94
CA PHE A 240 -6.69 -1.98 -12.39
C PHE A 240 -8.02 -2.02 -13.14
N GLU A 241 -8.96 -2.84 -12.67
CA GLU A 241 -10.26 -2.95 -13.31
C GLU A 241 -11.04 -1.64 -13.23
N LEU A 242 -10.99 -0.93 -12.09
CA LEU A 242 -11.55 0.41 -11.97
C LEU A 242 -10.91 1.40 -12.97
N MET A 243 -9.58 1.43 -13.08
CA MET A 243 -8.89 2.26 -14.06
C MET A 243 -9.26 1.88 -15.49
N ARG A 244 -9.37 0.59 -15.81
CA ARG A 244 -9.80 0.12 -17.13
C ARG A 244 -11.22 0.58 -17.44
N ASP A 245 -12.13 0.48 -16.48
CA ASP A 245 -13.53 0.83 -16.69
C ASP A 245 -13.71 2.37 -16.84
N VAL A 246 -12.83 3.18 -16.25
CA VAL A 246 -12.92 4.66 -16.27
C VAL A 246 -12.02 5.30 -17.32
N ALA A 247 -10.74 4.93 -17.38
CA ALA A 247 -9.70 5.49 -18.25
C ALA A 247 -9.40 4.64 -19.51
N GLN A 248 -10.12 3.52 -19.69
CA GLN A 248 -9.98 2.54 -20.78
C GLN A 248 -8.69 1.69 -20.68
N ASP A 249 -8.66 0.51 -21.31
CA ASP A 249 -7.45 -0.32 -21.34
C ASP A 249 -6.45 0.24 -22.35
N ARG A 250 -5.40 0.89 -21.84
CA ARG A 250 -4.30 1.46 -22.64
C ARG A 250 -2.97 1.21 -21.95
N PRO A 251 -1.83 1.31 -22.67
CA PRO A 251 -0.51 1.29 -22.04
C PRO A 251 -0.39 2.29 -20.88
N ALA A 252 -1.00 3.47 -21.00
CA ALA A 252 -1.04 4.48 -19.93
C ALA A 252 -1.72 3.97 -18.64
N THR A 253 -2.85 3.26 -18.77
CA THR A 253 -3.56 2.63 -17.64
C THR A 253 -2.72 1.56 -16.97
N ARG A 254 -1.97 0.79 -17.77
CA ARG A 254 -1.07 -0.26 -17.28
C ARG A 254 0.16 0.32 -16.57
N VAL A 255 0.71 1.41 -17.08
CA VAL A 255 1.78 2.16 -16.38
C VAL A 255 1.27 2.74 -15.06
N ALA A 256 0.07 3.33 -15.03
CA ALA A 256 -0.52 3.83 -13.79
C ALA A 256 -0.76 2.70 -12.76
N TRP A 257 -1.17 1.52 -13.22
CA TRP A 257 -1.26 0.35 -12.34
C TRP A 257 0.09 -0.09 -11.79
N LEU A 258 1.16 -0.07 -12.60
CA LEU A 258 2.49 -0.36 -12.09
C LEU A 258 2.93 0.66 -11.05
N CYS A 259 2.63 1.95 -11.25
CA CYS A 259 2.90 2.95 -10.23
C CYS A 259 2.15 2.64 -8.92
N LEU A 260 0.86 2.29 -8.99
CA LEU A 260 0.10 1.86 -7.82
C LEU A 260 0.71 0.61 -7.17
N ALA A 261 0.94 -0.45 -7.93
CA ALA A 261 1.31 -1.75 -7.37
C ALA A 261 2.78 -1.83 -6.93
N ALA A 262 3.68 -1.08 -7.57
CA ALA A 262 5.11 -1.21 -7.32
C ALA A 262 5.71 -0.05 -6.53
N LEU A 263 4.99 1.05 -6.30
CA LEU A 263 5.51 2.23 -5.61
C LEU A 263 4.81 2.48 -4.26
N ALA A 264 5.51 3.19 -3.40
CA ALA A 264 4.98 3.75 -2.16
C ALA A 264 3.81 4.71 -2.46
N PRO A 265 2.84 4.84 -1.53
CA PRO A 265 2.77 4.14 -0.24
C PRO A 265 2.20 2.70 -0.34
N PHE A 266 1.59 2.34 -1.47
CA PHE A 266 0.83 1.08 -1.58
C PHE A 266 1.73 -0.16 -1.46
N ALA A 267 2.85 -0.21 -2.18
CA ALA A 267 3.77 -1.35 -2.10
C ALA A 267 4.38 -1.51 -0.69
N THR A 268 4.66 -0.39 -0.02
CA THR A 268 5.13 -0.40 1.38
C THR A 268 4.07 -0.99 2.30
N LEU A 269 2.82 -0.51 2.24
CA LEU A 269 1.72 -1.01 3.08
C LEU A 269 1.27 -2.43 2.73
N ALA A 270 1.51 -2.90 1.49
CA ALA A 270 1.22 -4.28 1.09
C ALA A 270 1.99 -5.34 1.88
N THR A 271 3.02 -4.93 2.62
CA THR A 271 3.90 -5.82 3.40
C THR A 271 3.79 -5.61 4.91
N HIS A 272 2.93 -4.68 5.36
CA HIS A 272 2.77 -4.31 6.76
C HIS A 272 1.35 -4.60 7.25
N ILE A 273 1.20 -5.02 8.51
CA ILE A 273 -0.08 -5.46 9.07
C ILE A 273 -0.96 -4.27 9.45
N TYR A 274 -1.62 -3.68 8.45
CA TYR A 274 -2.64 -2.65 8.62
C TYR A 274 -3.87 -2.96 7.77
N PRO A 275 -5.09 -2.53 8.20
CA PRO A 275 -6.31 -2.78 7.45
C PRO A 275 -6.41 -1.96 6.14
N ASN A 276 -5.45 -1.08 5.89
CA ASN A 276 -5.45 -0.12 4.79
C ASN A 276 -5.68 -0.75 3.41
N VAL A 277 -4.92 -1.80 3.08
CA VAL A 277 -5.05 -2.47 1.78
C VAL A 277 -6.40 -3.19 1.63
N LEU A 278 -7.03 -3.58 2.74
CA LEU A 278 -8.39 -4.11 2.74
C LEU A 278 -9.42 -2.99 2.50
N GLY A 279 -9.23 -1.83 3.12
CA GLY A 279 -10.00 -0.61 2.80
C GLY A 279 -9.91 -0.25 1.32
N ALA A 280 -8.69 -0.24 0.77
CA ALA A 280 -8.42 -0.01 -0.65
C ALA A 280 -9.17 -1.00 -1.57
N LEU A 281 -9.17 -2.30 -1.23
CA LEU A 281 -9.94 -3.33 -1.96
C LEU A 281 -11.45 -3.04 -1.93
N LEU A 282 -12.00 -2.84 -0.73
CA LEU A 282 -13.43 -2.65 -0.53
C LEU A 282 -13.94 -1.38 -1.22
N LEU A 283 -13.20 -0.27 -1.11
CA LEU A 283 -13.55 1.01 -1.73
C LEU A 283 -13.45 0.93 -3.26
N ALA A 284 -12.40 0.31 -3.80
CA ALA A 284 -12.29 0.09 -5.26
C ALA A 284 -13.46 -0.75 -5.80
N LEU A 285 -13.81 -1.85 -5.11
CA LEU A 285 -14.94 -2.70 -5.47
C LEU A 285 -16.28 -1.95 -5.35
N ALA A 286 -16.50 -1.21 -4.27
CA ALA A 286 -17.71 -0.42 -4.05
C ALA A 286 -17.92 0.59 -5.18
N PHE A 287 -16.90 1.39 -5.51
CA PHE A 287 -16.96 2.35 -6.61
C PHE A 287 -17.23 1.67 -7.94
N ARG A 288 -16.49 0.60 -8.25
CA ARG A 288 -16.63 -0.10 -9.52
C ARG A 288 -18.03 -0.70 -9.69
N LEU A 289 -18.58 -1.33 -8.65
CA LEU A 289 -19.91 -1.94 -8.67
C LEU A 289 -21.05 -0.90 -8.72
N ALA A 290 -20.85 0.29 -8.14
CA ALA A 290 -21.83 1.37 -8.14
C ALA A 290 -21.83 2.20 -9.44
N ALA A 291 -20.65 2.49 -9.98
CA ALA A 291 -20.47 3.54 -10.99
C ALA A 291 -20.11 3.02 -12.39
N THR A 292 -19.27 1.98 -12.51
CA THR A 292 -18.54 1.68 -13.75
C THR A 292 -18.77 0.28 -14.33
N SER A 293 -19.23 -0.70 -13.53
CA SER A 293 -19.46 -2.07 -14.00
C SER A 293 -20.56 -2.15 -15.06
N PRO A 294 -20.46 -3.06 -16.06
CA PRO A 294 -21.55 -3.38 -16.99
C PRO A 294 -22.78 -3.89 -16.22
N GLY A 295 -23.78 -3.02 -16.05
CA GLY A 295 -24.90 -3.25 -15.15
C GLY A 295 -24.54 -2.92 -13.69
N PRO A 296 -24.94 -1.76 -13.15
CA PRO A 296 -24.62 -1.39 -11.78
C PRO A 296 -25.25 -2.40 -10.80
N ARG A 297 -24.46 -2.81 -9.81
CA ARG A 297 -24.88 -3.73 -8.73
C ARG A 297 -24.88 -2.97 -7.40
N PRO A 298 -25.78 -1.98 -7.23
CA PRO A 298 -25.72 -1.03 -6.12
C PRO A 298 -25.81 -1.70 -4.75
N PHE A 299 -26.56 -2.81 -4.61
CA PHE A 299 -26.61 -3.54 -3.34
C PHE A 299 -25.27 -4.18 -2.98
N ALA A 300 -24.61 -4.85 -3.93
CA ALA A 300 -23.27 -5.41 -3.72
C ALA A 300 -22.22 -4.30 -3.49
N ALA A 301 -22.36 -3.16 -4.18
CA ALA A 301 -21.55 -1.98 -3.90
C ALA A 301 -21.77 -1.47 -2.47
N GLY A 302 -23.02 -1.47 -2.00
CA GLY A 302 -23.39 -1.12 -0.63
C GLY A 302 -22.83 -2.09 0.40
N LEU A 303 -22.81 -3.40 0.12
CA LEU A 303 -22.15 -4.39 0.97
C LEU A 303 -20.64 -4.15 1.04
N ALA A 304 -19.97 -3.92 -0.09
CA ALA A 304 -18.53 -3.63 -0.11
C ALA A 304 -18.21 -2.31 0.61
N ALA A 305 -18.99 -1.25 0.37
CA ALA A 305 -18.85 0.04 1.03
C ALA A 305 -19.13 -0.07 2.54
N GLY A 306 -20.20 -0.75 2.94
CA GLY A 306 -20.56 -0.91 4.35
C GLY A 306 -19.63 -1.87 5.09
N ALA A 307 -18.92 -2.78 4.41
CA ALA A 307 -17.91 -3.61 5.05
C ALA A 307 -16.73 -2.78 5.62
N THR A 308 -16.55 -1.52 5.17
CA THR A 308 -15.58 -0.61 5.81
C THR A 308 -16.00 -0.20 7.22
N PHE A 309 -17.27 -0.39 7.61
CA PHE A 309 -17.73 -0.24 9.00
C PHE A 309 -17.08 -1.23 9.97
N LEU A 310 -16.47 -2.30 9.45
CA LEU A 310 -15.72 -3.28 10.23
C LEU A 310 -14.21 -2.98 10.32
N LEU A 311 -13.77 -1.87 9.69
CA LEU A 311 -12.36 -1.48 9.62
C LEU A 311 -12.13 -0.21 10.44
N THR A 312 -12.26 0.96 9.82
CA THR A 312 -11.93 2.23 10.45
C THR A 312 -12.97 3.31 10.11
N PRO A 313 -13.20 4.29 11.01
CA PRO A 313 -14.13 5.40 10.74
C PRO A 313 -13.78 6.20 9.48
N ARG A 314 -12.49 6.30 9.13
CA ARG A 314 -12.05 7.02 7.92
C ARG A 314 -12.49 6.33 6.64
N ASP A 315 -12.46 4.99 6.59
CA ASP A 315 -12.88 4.24 5.40
C ASP A 315 -14.40 4.33 5.22
N ALA A 316 -15.14 4.42 6.33
CA ALA A 316 -16.57 4.66 6.34
C ALA A 316 -16.96 6.07 5.91
N LEU A 317 -16.13 7.09 6.19
CA LEU A 317 -16.31 8.42 5.63
C LEU A 317 -16.29 8.36 4.10
N THR A 318 -15.33 7.66 3.49
CA THR A 318 -15.28 7.48 2.03
C THR A 318 -16.52 6.75 1.50
N ALA A 319 -16.98 5.70 2.20
CA ALA A 319 -18.21 4.99 1.85
C ALA A 319 -19.46 5.89 1.92
N GLY A 320 -19.56 6.74 2.94
CA GLY A 320 -20.64 7.72 3.09
C GLY A 320 -20.64 8.77 1.98
N LEU A 321 -19.46 9.23 1.56
CA LEU A 321 -19.29 10.15 0.43
C LEU A 321 -19.70 9.51 -0.90
N LEU A 322 -19.43 8.22 -1.09
CA LEU A 322 -19.93 7.45 -2.23
C LEU A 322 -21.46 7.39 -2.22
N LEU A 323 -22.09 7.09 -1.08
CA LEU A 323 -23.54 7.11 -0.94
C LEU A 323 -24.11 8.49 -1.27
N LEU A 324 -23.53 9.56 -0.73
CA LEU A 324 -23.94 10.94 -1.02
C LEU A 324 -23.91 11.21 -2.53
N TRP A 325 -22.83 10.83 -3.21
CA TRP A 325 -22.74 10.98 -4.66
C TRP A 325 -23.83 10.17 -5.40
N VAL A 326 -24.08 8.91 -5.01
CA VAL A 326 -25.13 8.09 -5.63
C VAL A 326 -26.52 8.70 -5.37
N VAL A 327 -26.78 9.26 -4.20
CA VAL A 327 -28.03 9.99 -3.91
C VAL A 327 -28.19 11.19 -4.84
N LEU A 328 -27.15 11.99 -5.01
CA LEU A 328 -27.18 13.21 -5.83
C LEU A 328 -27.26 12.89 -7.33
N ALA A 329 -26.54 11.88 -7.81
CA ALA A 329 -26.40 11.59 -9.23
C ALA A 329 -27.32 10.48 -9.76
N ARG A 330 -27.77 9.54 -8.90
CA ARG A 330 -28.47 8.31 -9.29
C ARG A 330 -29.46 7.81 -8.22
N ARG A 331 -30.43 8.66 -7.83
CA ARG A 331 -31.45 8.39 -6.80
C ARG A 331 -32.01 6.95 -6.71
N PRO A 332 -32.47 6.29 -7.80
CA PRO A 332 -33.02 4.94 -7.70
C PRO A 332 -32.00 3.87 -7.28
N LEU A 333 -30.71 4.08 -7.56
CA LEU A 333 -29.65 3.17 -7.12
C LEU A 333 -29.28 3.40 -5.64
N ALA A 334 -29.53 4.59 -5.12
CA ALA A 334 -29.15 4.97 -3.76
C ALA A 334 -29.84 4.11 -2.70
N ILE A 335 -31.13 3.77 -2.88
CA ILE A 335 -31.87 2.93 -1.92
C ILE A 335 -31.21 1.54 -1.82
N ARG A 336 -30.86 0.92 -2.94
CA ARG A 336 -30.23 -0.40 -2.96
C ARG A 336 -28.82 -0.36 -2.36
N LEU A 337 -28.06 0.70 -2.63
CA LEU A 337 -26.74 0.91 -2.04
C LEU A 337 -26.84 1.13 -0.53
N ALA A 338 -27.72 2.02 -0.09
CA ALA A 338 -28.00 2.28 1.31
C ALA A 338 -28.48 1.03 2.04
N ALA A 339 -29.32 0.19 1.40
CA ALA A 339 -29.74 -1.09 1.97
C ALA A 339 -28.56 -2.05 2.17
N GLY A 340 -27.65 -2.16 1.19
CA GLY A 340 -26.43 -2.95 1.35
C GLY A 340 -25.52 -2.43 2.47
N MET A 341 -25.33 -1.10 2.55
CA MET A 341 -24.58 -0.49 3.65
C MET A 341 -25.27 -0.71 5.00
N GLY A 342 -26.60 -0.62 5.05
CA GLY A 342 -27.41 -0.86 6.24
C GLY A 342 -27.26 -2.29 6.76
N VAL A 343 -27.26 -3.30 5.87
CA VAL A 343 -26.98 -4.69 6.25
C VAL A 343 -25.61 -4.79 6.92
N MET A 344 -24.57 -4.22 6.32
CA MET A 344 -23.23 -4.28 6.91
C MET A 344 -23.09 -3.43 8.18
N SER A 345 -23.85 -2.33 8.31
CA SER A 345 -23.91 -1.56 9.56
C SER A 345 -24.52 -2.37 10.69
N ILE A 346 -25.54 -3.19 10.41
CA ILE A 346 -26.12 -4.11 11.40
C ILE A 346 -25.10 -5.18 11.77
N VAL A 347 -24.39 -5.76 10.79
CA VAL A 347 -23.32 -6.73 11.04
C VAL A 347 -22.20 -6.10 11.89
N ALA A 348 -21.76 -4.89 11.57
CA ALA A 348 -20.74 -4.17 12.34
C ALA A 348 -21.21 -3.85 13.75
N GLY A 349 -22.44 -3.35 13.92
CA GLY A 349 -23.04 -3.16 15.24
C GLY A 349 -23.14 -4.46 16.03
N ALA A 350 -23.47 -5.58 15.40
CA ALA A 350 -23.49 -6.89 16.08
C ALA A 350 -22.08 -7.34 16.50
N VAL A 351 -21.06 -7.14 15.65
CA VAL A 351 -19.66 -7.44 15.99
C VAL A 351 -19.18 -6.56 17.15
N ASP A 352 -19.46 -5.27 17.12
CA ASP A 352 -19.11 -4.34 18.21
C ASP A 352 -19.92 -4.62 19.48
N PHE A 353 -21.16 -5.11 19.37
CA PHE A 353 -21.91 -5.57 20.54
C PHE A 353 -21.23 -6.77 21.20
N VAL A 354 -20.80 -7.75 20.41
CA VAL A 354 -20.11 -8.94 20.92
C VAL A 354 -18.74 -8.59 21.50
N THR A 355 -18.00 -7.69 20.86
CA THR A 355 -16.60 -7.40 21.23
C THR A 355 -16.47 -6.31 22.30
N MET A 356 -17.32 -5.28 22.23
CA MET A 356 -17.28 -4.06 23.07
C MET A 356 -18.50 -3.89 23.97
N GLY A 357 -19.57 -4.66 23.79
CA GLY A 357 -20.82 -4.52 24.55
C GLY A 357 -21.73 -3.39 24.06
N VAL A 358 -21.40 -2.73 22.95
CA VAL A 358 -22.15 -1.58 22.41
C VAL A 358 -22.54 -1.86 20.96
N PRO A 359 -23.83 -1.85 20.58
CA PRO A 359 -24.29 -2.22 19.24
C PRO A 359 -24.15 -1.07 18.23
N LEU A 360 -23.02 -0.38 18.25
CA LEU A 360 -22.73 0.74 17.36
C LEU A 360 -21.44 0.46 16.59
N PRO A 361 -21.45 0.54 15.25
CA PRO A 361 -20.23 0.48 14.47
C PRO A 361 -19.19 1.47 15.01
N PHE A 362 -17.95 1.03 15.10
CA PHE A 362 -16.82 1.79 15.63
C PHE A 362 -16.88 2.08 17.14
N ALA A 363 -17.65 1.31 17.91
CA ALA A 363 -17.75 1.50 19.37
C ALA A 363 -16.36 1.57 20.03
N GLY A 364 -15.43 0.69 19.64
CA GLY A 364 -14.06 0.69 20.13
C GLY A 364 -13.28 1.97 19.81
N TYR A 365 -13.39 2.48 18.58
CA TYR A 365 -12.77 3.75 18.17
C TYR A 365 -13.37 4.96 18.88
N VAL A 366 -14.69 5.00 19.04
CA VAL A 366 -15.37 6.08 19.76
C VAL A 366 -14.96 6.10 21.23
N ALA A 367 -14.95 4.93 21.89
CA ALA A 367 -14.48 4.79 23.26
C ALA A 367 -12.99 5.16 23.39
N GLY A 368 -12.16 4.68 22.47
CA GLY A 368 -10.73 5.00 22.42
C GLY A 368 -10.48 6.50 22.21
N LEU A 369 -11.28 7.17 21.39
CA LEU A 369 -11.20 8.63 21.19
C LEU A 369 -11.46 9.39 22.50
N PHE A 370 -12.47 8.97 23.27
CA PHE A 370 -12.76 9.58 24.57
C PHE A 370 -11.66 9.29 25.60
N ALA A 371 -11.17 8.05 25.65
CA ALA A 371 -10.06 7.68 26.53
C ALA A 371 -8.78 8.48 26.18
N PHE A 372 -8.45 8.59 24.89
CA PHE A 372 -7.32 9.37 24.41
C PHE A 372 -7.47 10.86 24.72
N ALA A 373 -8.66 11.44 24.52
CA ALA A 373 -8.93 12.84 24.82
C ALA A 373 -8.91 13.16 26.33
N GLN A 374 -9.11 12.15 27.19
CA GLN A 374 -8.93 12.29 28.64
C GLN A 374 -7.47 12.18 29.05
N ALA A 375 -6.69 11.32 28.39
CA ALA A 375 -5.28 11.11 28.69
C ALA A 375 -4.33 12.13 28.03
N ARG A 376 -4.73 12.71 26.89
CA ARG A 376 -3.92 13.57 26.02
C ARG A 376 -4.75 14.69 25.41
N GLU A 377 -4.12 15.47 24.53
CA GLU A 377 -4.80 16.48 23.73
C GLU A 377 -5.79 15.85 22.72
N SER A 378 -6.84 16.60 22.38
CA SER A 378 -7.87 16.16 21.41
C SER A 378 -7.26 15.60 20.13
N ALA A 379 -7.71 14.40 19.73
CA ALA A 379 -7.31 13.81 18.46
C ALA A 379 -7.89 14.56 17.24
N LEU A 380 -8.94 15.36 17.45
CA LEU A 380 -9.44 16.32 16.46
C LEU A 380 -8.75 17.66 16.64
N TRP A 381 -8.29 18.24 15.54
CA TRP A 381 -7.59 19.51 15.48
C TRP A 381 -8.21 20.41 14.41
N LEU A 382 -8.57 21.65 14.80
CA LEU A 382 -9.16 22.65 13.90
C LEU A 382 -8.10 23.37 13.04
N ARG A 383 -7.13 22.61 12.53
CA ARG A 383 -6.07 23.08 11.62
C ARG A 383 -6.02 22.25 10.35
N PRO A 384 -7.12 22.23 9.56
CA PRO A 384 -7.18 21.47 8.31
C PRO A 384 -6.17 21.97 7.27
N ASP A 385 -5.69 23.21 7.40
CA ASP A 385 -4.58 23.75 6.63
C ASP A 385 -3.30 22.93 6.84
N LEU A 386 -2.94 22.67 8.10
CA LEU A 386 -1.74 21.90 8.44
C LEU A 386 -1.91 20.42 8.11
N GLY A 387 -3.07 19.84 8.42
CA GLY A 387 -3.32 18.42 8.13
C GLY A 387 -3.29 18.12 6.63
N LEU A 388 -4.00 18.91 5.81
CA LEU A 388 -4.05 18.69 4.37
C LEU A 388 -2.70 18.98 3.70
N LEU A 389 -2.09 20.14 4.00
CA LEU A 389 -0.80 20.49 3.40
C LEU A 389 0.33 19.59 3.90
N GLY A 390 0.26 19.10 5.15
CA GLY A 390 1.16 18.10 5.69
C GLY A 390 1.09 16.78 4.93
N MET A 391 -0.12 16.21 4.79
CA MET A 391 -0.32 14.96 4.03
C MET A 391 0.17 15.06 2.58
N LEU A 392 0.07 16.23 1.96
CA LEU A 392 0.51 16.41 0.57
C LEU A 392 2.00 16.75 0.47
N PHE A 393 2.49 17.69 1.27
CA PHE A 393 3.74 18.39 1.02
C PHE A 393 4.78 18.24 2.12
N ASP A 394 4.46 17.63 3.26
CA ASP A 394 5.48 17.38 4.28
C ASP A 394 6.60 16.50 3.70
N ARG A 395 7.84 16.90 3.97
CA ARG A 395 9.03 16.22 3.46
C ARG A 395 9.25 14.83 4.05
N ALA A 396 8.74 14.57 5.25
CA ALA A 396 8.92 13.30 5.95
C ALA A 396 7.74 12.36 5.73
N PHE A 397 6.53 12.84 5.97
CA PHE A 397 5.31 12.03 6.00
C PHE A 397 4.41 12.25 4.79
N GLY A 398 4.59 13.36 4.07
CA GLY A 398 3.74 13.75 2.95
C GLY A 398 4.05 13.02 1.65
N LEU A 399 3.14 13.15 0.69
CA LEU A 399 3.24 12.55 -0.63
C LEU A 399 4.47 13.03 -1.41
N VAL A 400 4.85 14.30 -1.28
CA VAL A 400 5.96 14.86 -2.06
C VAL A 400 7.31 14.22 -1.72
N GLY A 401 7.53 13.87 -0.45
CA GLY A 401 8.77 13.26 0.00
C GLY A 401 8.89 11.78 -0.39
N SER A 402 7.78 11.04 -0.40
CA SER A 402 7.81 9.57 -0.50
C SER A 402 7.11 8.97 -1.73
N ALA A 403 6.13 9.67 -2.31
CA ALA A 403 5.31 9.17 -3.41
C ALA A 403 4.85 10.27 -4.40
N PRO A 404 5.72 11.15 -4.89
CA PRO A 404 5.32 12.28 -5.73
C PRO A 404 4.76 11.87 -7.10
N TRP A 405 4.89 10.61 -7.52
CA TRP A 405 4.20 10.08 -8.71
C TRP A 405 2.68 10.31 -8.67
N ILE A 406 2.09 10.39 -7.47
CA ILE A 406 0.66 10.63 -7.27
C ILE A 406 0.24 11.99 -7.87
N PHE A 407 1.13 12.99 -7.85
CA PHE A 407 0.84 14.32 -8.40
C PHE A 407 0.71 14.35 -9.92
N ILE A 408 1.20 13.32 -10.63
CA ILE A 408 0.98 13.17 -12.07
C ILE A 408 -0.53 13.20 -12.38
N GLY A 409 -1.37 12.65 -11.48
CA GLY A 409 -2.83 12.64 -11.63
C GLY A 409 -3.47 14.02 -11.77
N ALA A 410 -2.84 15.09 -11.27
CA ALA A 410 -3.33 16.46 -11.44
C ALA A 410 -3.49 16.82 -12.92
N LEU A 411 -2.54 16.43 -13.78
CA LEU A 411 -2.59 16.65 -15.23
C LEU A 411 -3.78 15.92 -15.90
N GLY A 412 -4.16 14.77 -15.34
CA GLY A 412 -5.25 13.93 -15.83
C GLY A 412 -6.63 14.25 -15.27
N ALA A 413 -6.71 15.08 -14.22
CA ALA A 413 -7.95 15.44 -13.53
C ALA A 413 -9.03 15.97 -14.49
N ILE A 414 -8.70 17.03 -15.24
CA ILE A 414 -9.64 17.70 -16.15
C ILE A 414 -9.95 16.86 -17.40
N PRO A 415 -8.96 16.25 -18.08
CA PRO A 415 -9.24 15.33 -19.18
C PRO A 415 -10.18 14.19 -18.79
N LEU A 416 -9.95 13.57 -17.62
CA LEU A 416 -10.81 12.48 -17.14
C LEU A 416 -12.20 13.00 -16.75
N TRP A 417 -12.29 14.16 -16.11
CA TRP A 417 -13.59 14.79 -15.81
C TRP A 417 -14.44 14.97 -17.06
N ARG A 418 -13.83 15.43 -18.16
CA ARG A 418 -14.54 15.63 -19.43
C ARG A 418 -14.92 14.33 -20.12
N ALA A 419 -14.05 13.32 -20.06
CA ALA A 419 -14.32 12.02 -20.66
C ALA A 419 -15.35 11.21 -19.86
N GLN A 420 -15.35 11.35 -18.53
CA GLN A 420 -16.16 10.59 -17.59
C GLN A 420 -16.87 11.52 -16.59
N PRO A 421 -17.79 12.39 -17.04
CA PRO A 421 -18.40 13.46 -16.23
C PRO A 421 -19.26 12.94 -15.07
N ARG A 422 -19.51 11.63 -14.98
CA ARG A 422 -20.19 10.99 -13.85
C ARG A 422 -19.21 10.32 -12.89
N ALA A 423 -18.29 9.50 -13.41
CA ALA A 423 -17.35 8.74 -12.57
C ALA A 423 -16.28 9.63 -11.95
N ALA A 424 -15.71 10.58 -12.70
CA ALA A 424 -14.63 11.44 -12.20
C ALA A 424 -15.03 12.30 -10.99
N PRO A 425 -16.20 12.99 -10.96
CA PRO A 425 -16.63 13.69 -9.75
C PRO A 425 -16.80 12.77 -8.54
N ALA A 426 -17.28 11.55 -8.74
CA ALA A 426 -17.44 10.56 -7.68
C ALA A 426 -16.08 10.19 -7.07
N LEU A 427 -15.10 9.91 -7.93
CA LEU A 427 -13.73 9.55 -7.53
C LEU A 427 -13.03 10.73 -6.82
N LEU A 428 -13.22 11.96 -7.32
CA LEU A 428 -12.70 13.17 -6.67
C LEU A 428 -13.35 13.41 -5.31
N LEU A 429 -14.67 13.26 -5.21
CA LEU A 429 -15.38 13.40 -3.94
C LEU A 429 -14.91 12.35 -2.93
N GLY A 430 -14.77 11.08 -3.35
CA GLY A 430 -14.24 10.03 -2.51
C GLY A 430 -12.81 10.32 -2.04
N THR A 431 -11.92 10.71 -2.95
CA THR A 431 -10.50 10.97 -2.64
C THR A 431 -10.35 12.24 -1.77
N PHE A 432 -10.78 13.39 -2.28
CA PHE A 432 -10.57 14.67 -1.62
C PHE A 432 -11.51 14.91 -0.45
N GLY A 433 -12.72 14.35 -0.45
CA GLY A 433 -13.60 14.41 0.71
C GLY A 433 -13.05 13.62 1.89
N THR A 434 -12.43 12.46 1.63
CA THR A 434 -11.73 11.69 2.68
C THR A 434 -10.52 12.45 3.19
N LEU A 435 -9.70 13.02 2.30
CA LEU A 435 -8.56 13.85 2.69
C LEU A 435 -8.98 15.08 3.49
N ALA A 436 -10.07 15.74 3.10
CA ALA A 436 -10.62 16.86 3.84
C ALA A 436 -11.07 16.45 5.24
N GLY A 437 -11.70 15.27 5.40
CA GLY A 437 -12.03 14.73 6.72
C GLY A 437 -10.80 14.41 7.57
N LEU A 438 -9.80 13.76 6.97
CA LEU A 438 -8.54 13.42 7.63
C LEU A 438 -7.71 14.66 7.99
N ALA A 439 -7.86 15.78 7.28
CA ALA A 439 -7.16 17.02 7.58
C ALA A 439 -7.55 17.59 8.96
N PHE A 440 -8.72 17.23 9.50
CA PHE A 440 -9.12 17.58 10.87
C PHE A 440 -8.56 16.63 11.93
N TYR A 441 -7.87 15.56 11.53
CA TYR A 441 -7.24 14.64 12.45
C TYR A 441 -5.85 15.16 12.82
N ARG A 442 -5.56 15.24 14.12
CA ARG A 442 -4.28 15.73 14.64
C ARG A 442 -3.11 14.88 14.14
N LEU A 443 -3.27 13.56 14.17
CA LEU A 443 -2.26 12.59 13.75
C LEU A 443 -2.32 12.33 12.24
N TRP A 444 -2.45 13.39 11.43
CA TRP A 444 -2.61 13.32 9.97
C TRP A 444 -1.45 12.58 9.29
N GLU A 445 -0.27 12.59 9.92
CA GLU A 445 0.95 11.91 9.47
C GLU A 445 0.83 10.38 9.54
N GLY A 446 -0.13 9.87 10.31
CA GLY A 446 -0.32 8.44 10.50
C GLY A 446 0.35 7.86 11.73
N GLY A 447 0.85 8.67 12.67
CA GLY A 447 1.55 8.19 13.86
C GLY A 447 2.74 7.28 13.50
N TRP A 448 3.00 6.26 14.31
CA TRP A 448 4.11 5.32 14.09
C TRP A 448 3.78 4.27 13.00
N ALA A 449 3.72 4.72 11.75
CA ALA A 449 3.42 3.89 10.59
C ALA A 449 4.16 4.37 9.34
N PRO A 450 4.21 3.57 8.26
CA PRO A 450 4.80 4.03 7.02
C PRO A 450 4.10 5.28 6.48
N PRO A 451 4.83 6.18 5.78
CA PRO A 451 4.32 7.48 5.38
C PRO A 451 3.11 7.33 4.44
N ASN A 452 2.19 8.28 4.53
CA ASN A 452 0.96 8.31 3.74
C ASN A 452 0.05 7.08 3.91
N ARG A 453 0.10 6.36 5.05
CA ARG A 453 -0.78 5.19 5.27
C ARG A 453 -2.26 5.51 5.02
N TYR A 454 -2.75 6.67 5.47
CA TYR A 454 -4.16 7.05 5.32
C TYR A 454 -4.61 7.30 3.88
N LEU A 455 -3.66 7.50 2.96
CA LEU A 455 -3.96 7.68 1.55
C LEU A 455 -4.11 6.37 0.80
N VAL A 456 -3.58 5.26 1.32
CA VAL A 456 -3.61 3.95 0.65
C VAL A 456 -5.04 3.50 0.35
N ASP A 457 -5.97 3.79 1.25
CA ASP A 457 -7.36 3.33 1.19
C ASP A 457 -8.11 3.99 0.01
N VAL A 458 -7.77 5.25 -0.28
CA VAL A 458 -8.36 6.04 -1.38
C VAL A 458 -7.51 6.07 -2.64
N LEU A 459 -6.27 5.58 -2.60
CA LEU A 459 -5.36 5.60 -3.73
C LEU A 459 -5.92 4.90 -4.98
N PRO A 460 -6.62 3.75 -4.90
CA PRO A 460 -7.31 3.17 -6.05
C PRO A 460 -8.28 4.13 -6.73
N LEU A 461 -8.93 5.03 -5.99
CA LEU A 461 -9.88 6.01 -6.53
C LEU A 461 -9.16 7.14 -7.27
N TRP A 462 -7.92 7.46 -6.89
CA TRP A 462 -7.10 8.47 -7.53
C TRP A 462 -6.39 7.97 -8.80
N THR A 463 -6.00 6.70 -8.84
CA THR A 463 -5.20 6.14 -9.96
C THR A 463 -5.81 6.27 -11.36
N PRO A 464 -7.14 6.31 -11.59
CA PRO A 464 -7.70 6.65 -12.90
C PRO A 464 -7.24 8.02 -13.42
N PHE A 465 -6.99 9.00 -12.56
CA PHE A 465 -6.46 10.30 -12.95
C PHE A 465 -4.99 10.22 -13.37
N VAL A 466 -4.21 9.37 -12.71
CA VAL A 466 -2.82 9.09 -13.11
C VAL A 466 -2.78 8.39 -14.48
N ALA A 467 -3.67 7.42 -14.72
CA ALA A 467 -3.83 6.78 -16.03
C ALA A 467 -4.18 7.79 -17.12
N ALA A 468 -5.15 8.68 -16.84
CA ALA A 468 -5.52 9.76 -17.76
C ALA A 468 -4.35 10.71 -18.03
N ALA A 469 -3.57 11.06 -17.01
CA ALA A 469 -2.41 11.93 -17.14
C ALA A 469 -1.34 11.34 -18.07
N PHE A 470 -0.99 10.07 -17.90
CA PHE A 470 -0.07 9.37 -18.81
C PHE A 470 -0.62 9.31 -20.24
N ALA A 471 -1.93 9.13 -20.41
CA ALA A 471 -2.55 9.09 -21.74
C ALA A 471 -2.51 10.46 -22.45
N VAL A 472 -2.56 11.57 -21.70
CA VAL A 472 -2.56 12.91 -22.29
C VAL A 472 -1.20 13.60 -22.27
N ALA A 473 -0.16 13.02 -21.67
CA ALA A 473 1.20 13.55 -21.67
C ALA A 473 1.80 13.51 -23.09
N ARG A 474 1.89 14.66 -23.75
CA ARG A 474 2.29 14.79 -25.16
C ARG A 474 3.68 15.37 -25.30
N SER A 475 4.06 16.35 -24.47
CA SER A 475 5.37 16.97 -24.58
C SER A 475 6.45 16.10 -23.94
N VAL A 476 7.68 16.21 -24.45
CA VAL A 476 8.84 15.54 -23.86
C VAL A 476 9.05 15.97 -22.40
N TRP A 477 8.76 17.22 -22.08
CA TRP A 477 8.89 17.78 -20.73
C TRP A 477 7.91 17.18 -19.72
N GLU A 478 6.64 16.98 -20.09
CA GLU A 478 5.68 16.30 -19.20
C GLU A 478 6.08 14.86 -18.94
N ARG A 479 6.54 14.15 -19.97
CA ARG A 479 6.99 12.77 -19.85
C ARG A 479 8.25 12.66 -19.02
N ALA A 480 9.19 13.59 -19.20
CA ALA A 480 10.40 13.69 -18.39
C ALA A 480 10.05 13.99 -16.93
N LEU A 481 9.18 14.97 -16.67
CA LEU A 481 8.70 15.28 -15.32
C LEU A 481 8.03 14.06 -14.68
N ALA A 482 7.08 13.42 -15.37
CA ALA A 482 6.43 12.21 -14.87
C ALA A 482 7.46 11.08 -14.60
N GLY A 483 8.44 10.91 -15.48
CA GLY A 483 9.55 9.98 -15.31
C GLY A 483 10.39 10.27 -14.06
N VAL A 484 10.71 11.53 -13.80
CA VAL A 484 11.43 11.96 -12.58
C VAL A 484 10.61 11.68 -11.32
N LEU A 485 9.32 12.02 -11.31
CA LEU A 485 8.45 11.76 -10.16
C LEU A 485 8.30 10.25 -9.88
N VAL A 486 8.18 9.43 -10.93
CA VAL A 486 8.16 7.96 -10.82
C VAL A 486 9.51 7.43 -10.34
N ALA A 487 10.62 7.92 -10.88
CA ALA A 487 11.96 7.48 -10.50
C ALA A 487 12.27 7.79 -9.03
N TRP A 488 11.91 8.99 -8.56
CA TRP A 488 12.03 9.35 -7.15
C TRP A 488 11.19 8.44 -6.25
N SER A 489 9.94 8.21 -6.64
CA SER A 489 9.05 7.32 -5.90
C SER A 489 9.58 5.88 -5.88
N ALA A 490 10.19 5.42 -6.96
CA ALA A 490 10.83 4.10 -7.04
C ALA A 490 12.03 4.02 -6.10
N LEU A 491 12.87 5.06 -6.03
CA LEU A 491 13.97 5.15 -5.07
C LEU A 491 13.47 5.05 -3.63
N ALA A 492 12.47 5.86 -3.26
CA ALA A 492 11.85 5.81 -1.93
C ALA A 492 11.25 4.43 -1.64
N THR A 493 10.61 3.80 -2.62
CA THR A 493 10.03 2.46 -2.46
C THR A 493 11.09 1.38 -2.27
N ILE A 494 12.16 1.40 -3.05
CA ILE A 494 13.30 0.48 -2.90
C ILE A 494 13.90 0.63 -1.50
N ALA A 495 14.06 1.86 -1.03
CA ALA A 495 14.57 2.15 0.30
C ALA A 495 13.62 1.63 1.40
N PHE A 496 12.31 1.85 1.29
CA PHE A 496 11.35 1.37 2.30
C PHE A 496 11.12 -0.14 2.26
N LEU A 497 11.15 -0.78 1.10
CA LEU A 497 11.03 -2.25 1.01
C LEU A 497 12.32 -2.95 1.44
N GLY A 498 13.48 -2.37 1.08
CA GLY A 498 14.79 -2.90 1.46
C GLY A 498 15.11 -2.67 2.93
N VAL A 499 14.74 -1.51 3.47
CA VAL A 499 14.98 -1.15 4.86
C VAL A 499 13.65 -0.69 5.49
N PRO A 500 12.77 -1.63 5.89
CA PRO A 500 11.44 -1.30 6.40
C PRO A 500 11.43 -0.31 7.57
N THR A 501 12.47 -0.32 8.42
CA THR A 501 12.63 0.64 9.52
C THR A 501 12.76 2.10 9.04
N TRP A 502 13.21 2.36 7.79
CA TRP A 502 13.27 3.71 7.23
C TRP A 502 11.91 4.29 6.87
N SER A 503 10.86 3.45 6.80
CA SER A 503 9.50 3.94 6.65
C SER A 503 8.91 4.49 7.96
N TYR A 504 9.60 4.32 9.10
CA TYR A 504 9.16 4.81 10.39
C TYR A 504 10.02 6.00 10.82
N SER A 505 9.35 7.12 11.13
CA SER A 505 9.98 8.38 11.49
C SER A 505 9.20 9.09 12.58
N VAL A 506 9.91 9.80 13.47
CA VAL A 506 9.29 10.66 14.49
C VAL A 506 9.17 12.10 13.98
N GLU A 507 10.28 12.65 13.46
CA GLU A 507 10.36 14.07 13.07
C GLU A 507 10.83 14.26 11.63
N GLU A 508 11.91 13.58 11.24
CA GLU A 508 12.44 13.62 9.87
C GLU A 508 12.41 12.24 9.21
N SER A 509 12.23 12.22 7.89
CA SER A 509 12.34 10.98 7.12
C SER A 509 13.78 10.48 7.15
N ARG A 510 13.96 9.18 7.39
CA ARG A 510 15.27 8.52 7.26
C ARG A 510 15.86 8.65 5.85
N LEU A 511 15.03 8.87 4.82
CA LEU A 511 15.53 9.19 3.48
C LEU A 511 16.32 10.50 3.47
N ILE A 512 15.90 11.51 4.23
CA ILE A 512 16.61 12.78 4.34
C ILE A 512 17.99 12.56 4.95
N GLU A 513 18.07 11.79 6.04
CA GLU A 513 19.34 11.50 6.71
C GLU A 513 20.34 10.82 5.78
N VAL A 514 19.88 9.87 4.95
CA VAL A 514 20.70 9.13 3.99
C VAL A 514 21.14 9.99 2.82
N LEU A 515 20.32 10.97 2.42
CA LEU A 515 20.60 11.87 1.30
C LEU A 515 21.37 13.13 1.71
N ARG A 516 21.43 13.45 3.01
CA ARG A 516 22.14 14.60 3.57
C ARG A 516 23.62 14.72 3.13
N PRO A 517 24.37 13.63 2.90
CA PRO A 517 25.74 13.73 2.38
C PRO A 517 25.84 14.23 0.93
N LEU A 518 24.74 14.29 0.18
CA LEU A 518 24.76 14.81 -1.18
C LEU A 518 24.96 16.34 -1.18
N PRO A 519 25.69 16.91 -2.16
CA PRO A 519 25.93 18.36 -2.22
C PRO A 519 24.66 19.21 -2.28
N VAL A 520 23.57 18.64 -2.78
CA VAL A 520 22.25 19.25 -2.82
C VAL A 520 21.28 18.21 -2.27
N ASP A 521 20.78 18.44 -1.05
CA ASP A 521 19.74 17.60 -0.46
C ASP A 521 18.38 17.98 -1.09
N PRO A 522 17.79 17.10 -1.93
CA PRO A 522 16.58 17.42 -2.67
C PRO A 522 15.34 17.59 -1.77
N LEU A 523 15.39 17.12 -0.52
CA LEU A 523 14.26 17.13 0.40
C LEU A 523 14.28 18.33 1.36
N THR A 524 15.42 18.99 1.55
CA THR A 524 15.53 20.14 2.45
C THR A 524 14.73 21.36 1.99
N TRP A 525 14.44 21.47 0.69
CA TRP A 525 13.61 22.54 0.12
C TRP A 525 12.11 22.32 0.30
N LEU A 526 11.71 21.10 0.65
CA LEU A 526 10.31 20.76 0.92
C LEU A 526 9.92 21.23 2.33
N PRO A 527 8.65 21.62 2.53
CA PRO A 527 8.20 22.07 3.83
C PRO A 527 8.26 20.94 4.87
N SER A 528 8.54 21.31 6.12
CA SER A 528 8.42 20.42 7.28
C SER A 528 7.37 20.98 8.23
N PHE A 529 6.38 20.17 8.55
CA PHE A 529 5.29 20.51 9.47
C PHE A 529 5.55 20.03 10.89
N HIS A 530 6.63 19.26 11.11
CA HIS A 530 7.06 18.76 12.44
C HIS A 530 8.20 19.57 13.06
N VAL A 531 9.05 20.22 12.26
CA VAL A 531 10.23 20.92 12.78
C VAL A 531 9.83 22.28 13.35
N ALA A 532 10.01 22.43 14.67
CA ALA A 532 9.76 23.68 15.38
C ALA A 532 10.60 24.83 14.78
N GLY A 533 9.94 25.96 14.48
CA GLY A 533 10.59 27.14 13.91
C GLY A 533 10.67 27.19 12.37
N ALA A 534 10.34 26.11 11.66
CA ALA A 534 10.14 26.17 10.22
C ALA A 534 8.83 26.92 9.90
N SER A 535 8.82 27.75 8.85
CA SER A 535 7.58 28.30 8.27
C SER A 535 7.24 27.48 7.02
N PRO A 536 6.47 26.37 7.13
CA PRO A 536 6.21 25.48 5.99
C PRO A 536 5.27 26.10 4.96
N MET A 537 4.49 27.11 5.34
CA MET A 537 3.38 27.62 4.53
C MET A 537 3.80 28.19 3.16
N PRO A 538 4.85 29.03 3.02
CA PRO A 538 5.21 29.58 1.72
C PRO A 538 5.59 28.50 0.69
N ALA A 539 6.40 27.51 1.10
CA ALA A 539 6.80 26.41 0.23
C ALA A 539 5.61 25.50 -0.12
N ALA A 540 4.77 25.17 0.86
CA ALA A 540 3.56 24.36 0.63
C ALA A 540 2.58 25.06 -0.34
N LEU A 541 2.36 26.36 -0.18
CA LEU A 541 1.48 27.13 -1.08
C LEU A 541 2.08 27.23 -2.49
N ALA A 542 3.39 27.39 -2.63
CA ALA A 542 4.05 27.37 -3.94
C ALA A 542 3.85 26.02 -4.65
N LEU A 543 4.01 24.90 -3.94
CA LEU A 543 3.74 23.56 -4.47
C LEU A 543 2.27 23.38 -4.86
N ALA A 544 1.33 23.86 -4.03
CA ALA A 544 -0.09 23.83 -4.36
C ALA A 544 -0.41 24.62 -5.64
N VAL A 545 0.17 25.80 -5.83
CA VAL A 545 0.04 26.60 -7.06
C VAL A 545 0.58 25.85 -8.27
N VAL A 546 1.73 25.17 -8.13
CA VAL A 546 2.30 24.32 -9.21
C VAL A 546 1.33 23.19 -9.58
N LEU A 547 0.71 22.51 -8.61
CA LEU A 547 -0.27 21.46 -8.90
C LEU A 547 -1.51 22.00 -9.63
N ILE A 548 -2.02 23.16 -9.22
CA ILE A 548 -3.14 23.83 -9.89
C ILE A 548 -2.76 24.19 -11.33
N ALA A 549 -1.55 24.70 -11.55
CA ALA A 549 -1.04 25.00 -12.89
C ALA A 549 -0.94 23.73 -13.76
N ILE A 550 -0.44 22.62 -13.21
CA ILE A 550 -0.38 21.32 -13.90
C ILE A 550 -1.79 20.84 -14.27
N ALA A 551 -2.76 20.94 -13.36
CA ALA A 551 -4.15 20.62 -13.65
C ALA A 551 -4.74 21.52 -14.75
N ALA A 552 -4.45 22.82 -14.71
CA ALA A 552 -4.87 23.78 -15.72
C ALA A 552 -4.29 23.46 -17.10
N LEU A 553 -3.04 22.96 -17.20
CA LEU A 553 -2.47 22.48 -18.47
C LEU A 553 -3.26 21.29 -19.06
N GLY A 554 -3.92 20.51 -18.22
CA GLY A 554 -4.84 19.44 -18.62
C GLY A 554 -6.09 19.96 -19.34
N THR A 555 -6.52 21.21 -19.13
CA THR A 555 -7.71 21.80 -19.80
C THR A 555 -7.60 21.86 -21.31
N ARG A 556 -6.40 21.83 -21.88
CA ARG A 556 -6.19 21.88 -23.34
C ARG A 556 -6.21 20.49 -23.98
N ARG A 557 -6.43 19.45 -23.18
CA ARG A 557 -6.26 18.05 -23.59
C ARG A 557 -7.59 17.31 -23.54
N ARG A 558 -7.64 16.24 -24.35
CA ARG A 558 -8.73 15.28 -24.37
C ARG A 558 -8.14 13.88 -24.43
N ILE A 559 -8.76 12.96 -23.70
CA ILE A 559 -8.50 11.53 -23.87
C ILE A 559 -9.05 11.15 -25.24
N VAL A 560 -8.21 10.64 -26.13
CA VAL A 560 -8.64 10.20 -27.46
C VAL A 560 -9.33 8.86 -27.29
N THR A 561 -10.67 8.86 -27.27
CA THR A 561 -11.47 7.64 -27.36
C THR A 561 -11.37 7.11 -28.78
N GLU A 562 -10.79 5.93 -28.94
CA GLU A 562 -10.84 5.19 -30.21
C GLU A 562 -12.28 4.78 -30.55
#